data_AF-A0A0B7BRV8-F1
#
_entry.id   AF-A0A0B7BRV8-F1
#
_cell.length_a   1.000
_cell.length_b   1.000
_cell.length_c   1.000
_cell.angle_alpha   90.00
_cell.angle_beta   90.00
_cell.angle_gamma   90.00
#
_symmetry.space_group_name_H-M   'P 1'
#
loop_
_entity.id
_entity.type
_entity.pdbx_description
1 polymer ?
#
loop_
_entity_poly.entity_id
_entity_poly.type
_entity_poly.pdbx_seq_one_letter_code
_entity_poly.pdbx_strand_id
1 'polypeptide(L)' 'REANEHTLKKVYSGTIRPHLEFGSTAWATAANTHLQTLDRVQNQALRIITGAMKSTPITEMQKTMEYKPWLTEGKPKI' A
#
# COMPACT_ATOMS: atom_id res chain seq x y z
N ARG A 1 -7.31 -7.43 -19.76
CA ARG A 1 -6.30 -7.20 -18.69
C ARG A 1 -6.97 -6.74 -17.38
N GLU A 2 -8.10 -6.03 -17.44
CA GLU A 2 -8.84 -5.47 -16.29
C GLU A 2 -9.36 -6.50 -15.26
N ALA A 3 -9.77 -7.70 -15.72
CA ALA A 3 -10.28 -8.74 -14.82
C ALA A 3 -9.25 -9.21 -13.78
N ASN A 4 -7.96 -9.18 -14.12
CA ASN A 4 -6.87 -9.57 -13.21
C ASN A 4 -6.59 -8.47 -12.17
N GLU A 5 -6.58 -7.21 -12.59
CA GLU A 5 -6.39 -6.06 -11.69
C GLU A 5 -7.47 -6.02 -10.61
N HIS A 6 -8.75 -6.14 -11.00
CA HIS A 6 -9.86 -6.09 -10.04
C HIS A 6 -9.83 -7.27 -9.05
N THR A 7 -9.45 -8.46 -9.52
CA THR A 7 -9.29 -9.64 -8.66
C THR A 7 -8.13 -9.45 -7.68
N LEU A 8 -6.98 -8.97 -8.17
CA LEU A 8 -5.80 -8.71 -7.35
C LEU A 8 -6.03 -7.54 -6.36
N LYS A 9 -6.77 -6.49 -6.74
CA LYS A 9 -7.19 -5.40 -5.85
C LYS A 9 -8.05 -5.96 -4.71
N LYS A 10 -9.01 -6.84 -5.01
CA LYS A 10 -9.83 -7.51 -3.98
C LYS A 10 -9.00 -8.38 -3.04
N VAL A 11 -8.07 -9.17 -3.58
CA VAL A 11 -7.17 -10.01 -2.75
C VAL A 11 -6.32 -9.13 -1.84
N TYR A 12 -5.70 -8.08 -2.38
CA TYR A 12 -4.87 -7.15 -1.60
C TYR A 12 -5.67 -6.48 -0.47
N SER A 13 -6.84 -5.93 -0.79
CA SER A 13 -7.71 -5.27 0.19
C SER A 13 -8.33 -6.23 1.20
N GLY A 14 -8.62 -7.47 0.82
CA GLY A 14 -9.27 -8.46 1.68
C GLY A 14 -8.33 -9.27 2.56
N THR A 15 -7.05 -9.39 2.19
CA THR A 15 -6.08 -10.25 2.90
C THR A 15 -4.89 -9.47 3.44
N ILE A 16 -4.21 -8.73 2.58
CA ILE A 16 -2.95 -8.04 2.92
C ILE A 16 -3.25 -6.82 3.78
N ARG A 17 -4.25 -6.00 3.41
CA ARG A 17 -4.59 -4.78 4.15
C ARG A 17 -4.98 -5.03 5.62
N PRO A 18 -5.85 -6.00 5.96
CA PRO A 18 -6.18 -6.27 7.36
C PRO A 18 -4.99 -6.75 8.20
N HIS A 19 -4.08 -7.54 7.62
CA HIS A 19 -2.86 -7.98 8.32
C HIS A 19 -1.92 -6.80 8.60
N LEU A 20 -1.84 -5.87 7.66
CA LEU A 20 -1.08 -4.64 7.82
C LEU A 20 -1.71 -3.75 8.90
N GLU A 21 -3.03 -3.54 8.85
CA GLU A 21 -3.77 -2.76 9.85
C GLU A 21 -3.69 -3.34 11.26
N PHE A 22 -3.69 -4.67 11.39
CA PHE A 22 -3.48 -5.36 12.67
C PHE A 22 -2.11 -5.01 13.29
N GLY A 23 -1.07 -4.88 12.48
CA GLY A 23 0.28 -4.49 12.91
C GLY A 23 0.47 -2.99 13.15
N SER A 24 -0.56 -2.15 12.93
CA SER A 24 -0.43 -0.69 12.97
C SER A 24 0.06 -0.14 14.32
N THR A 25 -0.32 -0.77 15.43
CA THR A 25 0.12 -0.39 16.78
C THR A 25 1.61 -0.62 16.99
N ALA A 26 2.16 -1.71 16.45
CA ALA A 26 3.60 -1.97 16.48
C ALA A 26 4.37 -1.00 15.57
N TRP A 27 3.74 -0.49 14.52
CA TRP A 27 4.35 0.47 13.60
C TRP A 27 4.34 1.90 14.12
N ALA A 28 3.42 2.24 15.03
CA ALA A 28 3.38 3.54 15.69
C ALA A 28 4.71 3.89 16.38
N THR A 29 5.36 2.88 16.96
CA THR A 29 6.64 2.99 17.67
C THR A 29 7.85 2.71 16.79
N ALA A 30 7.65 2.19 15.57
CA ALA A 30 8.72 1.84 14.65
C ALA A 30 9.46 3.08 14.11
N ALA A 31 10.76 2.90 13.82
CA ALA A 31 11.57 3.93 13.19
C ALA A 31 11.04 4.25 11.78
N ASN A 32 11.15 5.51 11.37
CA ASN A 32 10.71 5.97 10.05
C ASN A 32 11.37 5.20 8.89
N THR A 33 12.58 4.68 9.09
CA THR A 33 13.30 3.83 8.12
C THR A 33 12.55 2.53 7.81
N HIS A 34 11.95 1.89 8.83
CA HIS A 34 11.14 0.69 8.65
C HIS A 34 9.81 1.00 7.97
N LEU A 35 9.19 2.13 8.30
CA LEU A 35 7.96 2.60 7.63
C LEU A 35 8.20 2.91 6.15
N GLN A 36 9.34 3.52 5.80
CA GLN A 36 9.72 3.75 4.41
C GLN A 36 9.94 2.46 3.63
N THR A 37 10.51 1.43 4.26
CA THR A 37 10.65 0.11 3.63
C THR A 37 9.28 -0.52 3.38
N LEU A 38 8.35 -0.39 4.34
CA LEU A 38 6.97 -0.87 4.18
C LEU A 38 6.25 -0.18 3.02
N ASP A 39 6.39 1.15 2.91
CA ASP A 39 5.84 1.94 1.79
C ASP A 39 6.40 1.48 0.44
N ARG A 40 7.72 1.24 0.34
CA ARG A 40 8.33 0.69 -0.89
C ARG A 40 7.73 -0.65 -1.30
N VAL A 41 7.51 -1.56 -0.36
CA VAL A 41 6.90 -2.87 -0.63
C VAL A 41 5.45 -2.71 -1.11
N GLN A 42 4.67 -1.83 -0.47
CA GLN A 42 3.29 -1.56 -0.87
C GLN A 42 3.22 -0.93 -2.27
N ASN A 43 4.08 0.04 -2.58
CA ASN A 43 4.15 0.65 -3.91
C ASN A 43 4.50 -0.38 -5.00
N GLN A 44 5.34 -1.36 -4.68
CA GLN A 44 5.63 -2.46 -5.59
C GLN A 44 4.43 -3.39 -5.79
N ALA A 45 3.69 -3.69 -4.72
CA ALA A 45 2.44 -4.45 -4.82
C ALA A 45 1.40 -3.70 -5.67
N LEU A 46 1.21 -2.40 -5.46
CA LEU A 46 0.29 -1.57 -6.25
C LEU A 46 0.65 -1.62 -7.75
N ARG A 47 1.95 -1.56 -8.08
CA ARG A 47 2.41 -1.69 -9.46
C ARG A 47 2.09 -3.05 -10.08
N ILE A 48 2.26 -4.14 -9.33
CA ILE A 48 1.93 -5.48 -9.82
C ILE A 48 0.44 -5.58 -10.11
N ILE A 49 -0.39 -5.10 -9.19
CA ILE A 49 -1.84 -5.20 -9.31
C ILE A 49 -2.37 -4.32 -10.45
N THR A 50 -1.90 -3.07 -10.56
CA THR A 50 -2.29 -2.14 -11.64
C THR A 50 -1.62 -2.48 -12.98
N GLY A 51 -0.60 -3.34 -12.99
CA GLY A 51 0.20 -3.64 -14.18
C GLY A 51 0.95 -2.42 -14.75
N ALA A 52 1.17 -1.39 -13.93
CA ALA A 52 1.71 -0.11 -14.36
C ALA A 52 3.20 -0.21 -14.75
N MET A 53 3.62 0.64 -15.70
CA MET A 53 5.01 0.69 -16.16
C MET A 53 5.95 1.23 -15.09
N LYS A 54 7.26 0.93 -15.23
CA LYS A 54 8.30 1.40 -14.31
C LYS A 54 8.39 2.92 -14.16
N SER A 55 7.98 3.65 -15.18
CA SER A 55 7.94 5.11 -15.24
C SER A 55 6.66 5.72 -14.66
N THR A 56 5.60 4.93 -14.43
CA THR A 56 4.33 5.45 -13.92
C THR A 56 4.50 5.98 -12.49
N PRO A 57 4.07 7.23 -12.20
CA PRO A 57 4.13 7.80 -10.86
C PRO A 57 3.33 7.00 -9.83
N ILE A 58 3.86 6.89 -8.61
CA ILE A 58 3.21 6.18 -7.49
C ILE A 58 1.85 6.79 -7.14
N THR A 59 1.75 8.12 -7.20
CA THR A 59 0.51 8.86 -6.91
C THR A 59 -0.65 8.45 -7.82
N GLU A 60 -0.38 8.14 -9.08
CA GLU A 60 -1.40 7.68 -10.02
C GLU A 60 -1.85 6.25 -9.70
N MET A 61 -0.91 5.36 -9.35
CA MET A 61 -1.23 3.99 -8.93
C MET A 61 -2.04 3.96 -7.63
N GLN A 62 -1.73 4.87 -6.69
CA GLN A 62 -2.46 5.02 -5.43
C GLN A 62 -3.90 5.50 -5.67
N LYS A 63 -4.13 6.44 -6.58
CA LYS A 63 -5.48 6.91 -6.96
C LYS A 63 -6.35 5.78 -7.52
N THR A 64 -5.84 4.97 -8.45
CA THR A 64 -6.59 3.83 -9.03
C THR A 64 -7.02 2.81 -7.97
N MET A 65 -6.19 2.66 -6.95
CA MET A 65 -6.43 1.74 -5.85
C MET A 65 -7.28 2.30 -4.72
N GLU A 66 -7.60 3.60 -4.77
CA GLU A 66 -8.15 4.36 -3.64
C GLU A 66 -7.30 4.16 -2.38
N TYR A 67 -5.99 4.00 -2.61
CA TYR A 67 -5.04 3.68 -1.58
C TYR A 67 -4.53 4.96 -0.93
N LYS A 68 -4.80 5.11 0.38
CA LYS A 68 -4.26 6.21 1.17
C LYS A 68 -2.88 5.81 1.71
N PRO A 69 -1.82 6.58 1.46
CA PRO A 69 -0.50 6.31 2.04
C PRO A 69 -0.57 6.43 3.57
N TRP A 70 -0.02 5.45 4.28
CA TRP A 70 0.03 5.45 5.76
C TRP A 70 0.84 6.63 6.33
N LEU A 71 1.75 7.20 5.54
CA LEU A 71 2.70 8.24 5.98
C LEU A 71 2.16 9.67 5.88
N THR A 72 0.99 9.92 5.28
CA THR A 72 0.41 11.28 5.24
C THR A 72 -0.33 11.65 6.53
N GLU A 73 -0.69 10.65 7.35
CA GLU A 73 -1.08 10.85 8.75
C GLU A 73 0.11 10.48 9.61
N GLY A 74 0.99 11.44 9.86
CA GLY A 74 2.26 11.21 10.56
C GLY A 74 2.06 10.43 11.86
N LYS A 75 2.52 9.17 11.86
CA LYS A 75 2.33 8.13 12.88
C LYS A 75 0.85 7.97 13.28
N PRO A 76 0.29 6.75 13.28
CA PRO A 76 -1.03 6.56 13.89
C PRO A 76 -0.98 7.12 15.31
N LYS A 77 -1.74 8.21 15.55
CA LYS A 77 -1.93 8.78 16.87
C LYS A 77 -2.74 7.75 17.64
N ILE A 78 -2.03 7.03 18.51
CA ILE A 78 -2.59 6.24 19.61
C ILE A 78 -3.57 7.11 20.39
#